data_AF-A0A7J6S3H2-F1
#
_entry.id   AF-A0A7J6S3H2-F1
#
_cell.length_a   1.000
_cell.length_b   1.000
_cell.length_c   1.000
_cell.angle_alpha   90.00
_cell.angle_beta   90.00
_cell.angle_gamma   90.00
#
_symmetry.space_group_name_H-M   'P 1'
#
loop_
_entity.id
_entity.type
_entity.pdbx_description
1 polymer ?
#
loop_
_entity_poly.entity_id
_entity_poly.type
_entity_poly.pdbx_seq_one_letter_code
_entity_poly.pdbx_strand_id
1 'polypeptide(L)'
;VSIDFGLTADYKSPSSKIEPHAGIGLRSSGKSTGGPKTLIDQLVSKEVIDTDAFSLHLATDEHATGKLILGGDDPDSYKEPMGFALVVDTDYVTVTGFHIGGEAYLTEVPVVSRGYLDTGSEVIAVPEQYLVTVVVSIATR
;
A
#
# COMPACT_ATOMS: atom_id res chain seq x y z
N VAL A 1 4.46 23.77 11.97
CA VAL A 1 3.67 23.30 10.82
C VAL A 1 2.28 22.95 11.33
N SER A 2 1.21 23.45 10.69
CA SER A 2 -0.18 23.07 11.03
C SER A 2 -0.69 22.09 9.99
N ILE A 3 -1.32 21.00 10.42
CA ILE A 3 -1.91 19.95 9.58
C ILE A 3 -3.38 19.81 9.94
N ASP A 4 -4.24 19.76 8.93
CA ASP A 4 -5.68 19.59 9.07
C ASP A 4 -6.01 18.09 9.12
N PHE A 5 -6.87 17.71 10.06
CA PHE A 5 -7.36 16.33 10.22
C PHE A 5 -8.86 16.33 10.56
N GLY A 6 -9.54 15.22 10.25
CA GLY A 6 -10.94 15.03 10.58
C GLY A 6 -11.12 14.41 11.97
N LEU A 7 -12.13 14.87 12.71
CA LEU A 7 -12.59 14.21 13.93
C LEU A 7 -13.76 13.29 13.58
N THR A 8 -13.69 12.04 14.03
CA THR A 8 -14.80 11.09 13.88
C THR A 8 -15.59 11.03 15.18
N ALA A 9 -16.88 11.36 15.11
CA ALA A 9 -17.83 11.17 16.20
C ALA A 9 -18.71 9.95 15.90
N ASP A 10 -19.16 9.25 16.95
CA ASP A 10 -20.05 8.09 16.86
C ASP A 10 -19.55 6.98 15.92
N TYR A 11 -18.23 6.79 15.86
CA TYR A 11 -17.65 5.68 15.10
C TYR A 11 -18.16 4.35 15.66
N LYS A 12 -18.69 3.51 14.78
CA LYS A 12 -19.09 2.14 15.10
C LYS A 12 -18.15 1.22 14.37
N SER A 13 -17.28 0.51 15.09
CA SER A 13 -16.46 -0.51 14.44
C SER A 13 -17.36 -1.59 13.83
N PRO A 14 -17.08 -2.00 12.59
CA PRO A 14 -17.75 -3.13 11.97
C PRO A 14 -17.31 -4.49 12.55
N SER A 15 -16.32 -4.53 13.46
CA SER A 15 -15.77 -5.79 13.99
C SER A 15 -15.47 -5.74 15.50
N SER A 16 -15.39 -6.90 16.14
CA SER A 16 -14.98 -7.07 17.54
C SER A 16 -13.46 -6.96 17.78
N LYS A 17 -12.67 -6.58 16.77
CA LYS A 17 -11.22 -6.39 16.89
C LYS A 17 -10.89 -5.06 17.59
N ILE A 18 -9.68 -4.99 18.15
CA ILE A 18 -9.10 -3.77 18.76
C ILE A 18 -9.20 -2.62 17.74
N GLU A 19 -9.90 -1.56 18.13
CA GLU A 19 -10.05 -0.37 17.30
C GLU A 19 -8.78 0.48 17.36
N PRO A 20 -8.20 0.89 16.23
CA PRO A 20 -7.16 1.90 16.26
C PRO A 20 -7.77 3.22 16.74
N HIS A 21 -7.21 3.80 17.80
CA HIS A 21 -7.66 5.10 18.34
C HIS A 21 -7.52 6.26 17.34
N ALA A 22 -6.81 6.05 16.22
CA ALA A 22 -6.68 6.97 15.10
C ALA A 22 -6.28 6.21 13.82
N GLY A 23 -6.65 6.73 12.65
CA GLY A 23 -6.22 6.21 11.35
C GLY A 23 -5.54 7.30 10.52
N ILE A 24 -4.52 6.92 9.75
CA ILE A 24 -3.79 7.82 8.86
C ILE A 24 -3.90 7.31 7.43
N GLY A 25 -4.60 8.06 6.57
CA GLY A 25 -4.64 7.79 5.14
C GLY A 25 -3.40 8.35 4.43
N LEU A 26 -2.71 7.50 3.67
CA LEU A 26 -1.47 7.86 2.95
C LEU A 26 -1.69 8.13 1.45
N ARG A 27 -2.92 7.98 0.96
CA ARG A 27 -3.24 8.26 -0.45
C ARG A 27 -3.14 9.76 -0.72
N SER A 28 -2.44 10.16 -1.78
CA SER A 28 -2.51 11.52 -2.34
C SER A 28 -3.83 11.69 -3.12
N SER A 29 -4.49 12.83 -2.97
CA SER A 29 -5.69 13.15 -3.76
C SER A 29 -5.36 13.77 -5.11
N GLY A 30 -4.09 14.05 -5.39
CA GLY A 30 -3.66 14.77 -6.59
C GLY A 30 -4.25 16.18 -6.67
N LYS A 31 -4.63 16.62 -7.87
CA LYS A 31 -5.21 17.96 -8.07
C LYS A 31 -6.71 17.97 -7.76
N SER A 32 -7.06 18.64 -6.66
CA SER A 32 -8.37 19.28 -6.41
C SER A 32 -9.58 18.37 -6.62
N THR A 33 -9.74 17.36 -5.76
CA THR A 33 -11.10 16.98 -5.37
C THR A 33 -11.60 18.09 -4.46
N GLY A 34 -12.84 18.59 -4.60
CA GLY A 34 -13.36 19.68 -3.76
C GLY A 34 -13.51 19.35 -2.26
N GLY A 35 -12.78 18.34 -1.77
CA GLY A 35 -12.74 17.89 -0.39
C GLY A 35 -11.46 18.32 0.35
N PRO A 36 -11.30 17.86 1.59
CA PRO A 36 -10.12 18.17 2.41
C PRO A 36 -8.83 17.66 1.78
N LYS A 37 -7.74 18.43 1.89
CA LYS A 37 -6.41 17.99 1.46
C LYS A 37 -5.94 16.78 2.28
N THR A 38 -5.40 15.77 1.61
CA THR A 38 -4.83 14.59 2.29
C THR A 38 -3.58 14.97 3.09
N LEU A 39 -3.17 14.12 4.04
CA LEU A 39 -1.95 14.37 4.82
C LEU A 39 -0.74 14.56 3.89
N ILE A 40 -0.57 13.67 2.91
CA ILE A 40 0.55 13.74 1.96
C ILE A 40 0.53 15.04 1.16
N ASP A 41 -0.64 15.43 0.61
CA ASP A 41 -0.76 16.69 -0.15
C ASP A 41 -0.45 17.92 0.71
N GLN A 42 -0.82 17.88 2.00
CA GLN A 42 -0.50 18.94 2.94
C GLN A 42 1.01 19.03 3.22
N LEU A 43 1.68 17.90 3.40
CA LEU A 43 3.13 17.86 3.65
C LEU A 43 3.93 18.37 2.44
N VAL A 44 3.58 17.91 1.24
CA VAL A 44 4.18 18.37 -0.02
C VAL A 44 3.94 19.87 -0.21
N SER A 45 2.69 20.32 -0.11
CA SER A 45 2.34 21.75 -0.36
C SER A 45 2.92 22.73 0.65
N LYS A 46 3.37 22.25 1.81
CA LYS A 46 4.02 23.06 2.85
C LYS A 46 5.54 22.98 2.80
N GLU A 47 6.11 22.17 1.90
CA GLU A 47 7.55 21.96 1.73
C GLU A 47 8.22 21.50 3.05
N VAL A 48 7.57 20.57 3.76
CA VAL A 48 8.05 20.06 5.08
C VAL A 48 8.66 18.66 5.01
N ILE A 49 8.75 18.10 3.81
CA ILE A 49 9.41 16.83 3.51
C ILE A 49 10.38 17.04 2.35
N ASP A 50 11.53 16.37 2.39
CA ASP A 50 12.61 16.61 1.41
C ASP A 50 12.31 16.01 0.04
N THR A 51 11.55 14.92 0.00
CA THR A 51 11.12 14.23 -1.22
C THR A 51 9.60 14.05 -1.19
N ASP A 52 8.95 14.18 -2.35
CA ASP A 52 7.51 13.92 -2.53
C ASP A 52 7.21 12.41 -2.55
N ALA A 53 7.66 11.68 -1.53
CA ALA A 53 7.54 10.25 -1.37
C ALA A 53 7.44 9.84 0.11
N PHE A 54 6.93 8.63 0.34
CA PHE A 54 7.02 7.96 1.62
C PHE A 54 7.44 6.51 1.41
N SER A 55 8.02 5.90 2.43
CA SER A 55 8.41 4.49 2.43
C SER A 55 7.93 3.79 3.71
N LEU A 56 7.66 2.50 3.58
CA LEU A 56 7.17 1.66 4.66
C LEU A 56 8.05 0.42 4.78
N HIS A 57 8.56 0.18 5.98
CA HIS A 57 9.19 -1.06 6.37
C HIS A 57 8.29 -1.79 7.36
N LEU A 58 7.77 -2.94 6.95
CA LEU A 58 6.97 -3.81 7.79
C LEU A 58 7.89 -4.90 8.36
N ALA A 59 8.03 -4.94 9.68
CA ALA A 59 8.79 -5.98 10.33
C ALA A 59 8.00 -7.30 10.36
N THR A 60 8.71 -8.41 10.22
CA THR A 60 8.10 -9.74 10.07
C THR A 60 8.05 -10.56 11.36
N ASP A 61 8.76 -10.11 12.41
CA ASP A 61 8.74 -10.70 13.74
C ASP A 61 7.69 -10.03 14.64
N GLU A 62 7.01 -10.86 15.45
CA GLU A 62 5.91 -10.47 16.33
C GLU A 62 6.29 -9.42 17.40
N HIS A 63 7.56 -9.05 17.48
CA HIS A 63 8.11 -8.13 18.47
C HIS A 63 8.77 -6.89 17.87
N ALA A 64 8.96 -6.81 16.55
CA ALA A 64 9.54 -5.63 15.95
C ALA A 64 8.50 -4.60 15.56
N THR A 65 8.96 -3.35 15.59
CA THR A 65 8.16 -2.19 15.19
C THR A 65 8.46 -1.88 13.73
N GLY A 66 7.42 -1.80 12.91
CA GLY A 66 7.54 -1.28 11.55
C GLY A 66 7.90 0.21 11.53
N LYS A 67 8.35 0.72 10.38
CA LYS A 67 8.76 2.12 10.21
C LYS A 67 8.03 2.73 9.02
N LEU A 68 7.39 3.88 9.23
CA LEU A 68 6.89 4.76 8.17
C LEU A 68 7.81 5.98 8.10
N ILE A 69 8.32 6.27 6.91
CA ILE A 69 9.20 7.41 6.65
C ILE A 69 8.50 8.34 5.66
N LEU A 70 8.35 9.60 6.04
CA LEU A 70 7.80 10.65 5.18
C LEU A 70 8.96 11.49 4.67
N GLY A 71 9.06 11.70 3.36
CA GLY A 71 10.11 12.51 2.77
C GLY A 71 11.33 11.75 2.24
N GLY A 72 11.29 10.42 2.22
CA GLY A 72 12.40 9.60 1.74
C GLY A 72 12.31 8.14 2.19
N ASP A 73 13.47 7.52 2.28
CA ASP A 73 13.67 6.14 2.65
C ASP A 73 14.82 5.94 3.65
N ASP A 74 14.97 4.72 4.12
CA ASP A 74 16.07 4.32 5.00
C ASP A 74 16.88 3.23 4.28
N PRO A 75 18.07 3.56 3.74
CA PRO A 75 18.87 2.62 2.98
C PRO A 75 19.37 1.44 3.82
N ASP A 76 19.40 1.56 5.14
CA ASP A 76 19.77 0.45 6.03
C ASP A 76 18.63 -0.57 6.18
N SER A 77 17.41 -0.24 5.72
CA SER A 77 16.24 -1.11 5.79
C SER A 77 16.11 -2.08 4.59
N TYR A 78 16.97 -1.98 3.56
CA TYR A 78 16.95 -2.88 2.41
C TYR A 78 18.37 -3.16 1.88
N LYS A 79 18.55 -4.30 1.21
CA LYS A 79 19.89 -4.78 0.78
C LYS A 79 20.26 -4.39 -0.65
N GLU A 80 19.25 -4.32 -1.52
CA GLU A 80 19.43 -4.12 -2.96
C GLU A 80 18.72 -2.84 -3.41
N PRO A 81 19.15 -2.20 -4.50
CA PRO A 81 18.50 -1.00 -5.02
C PRO A 81 17.00 -1.20 -5.27
N MET A 82 16.22 -0.16 -5.00
CA MET A 82 14.77 -0.18 -5.19
C MET A 82 14.42 -0.26 -6.69
N GLY A 83 13.59 -1.23 -7.04
CA GLY A 83 12.93 -1.30 -8.34
C GLY A 83 11.66 -0.45 -8.34
N PHE A 84 11.41 0.30 -9.41
CA PHE A 84 10.24 1.15 -9.55
C PHE A 84 9.28 0.60 -10.60
N ALA A 85 7.99 0.55 -10.26
CA ALA A 85 6.91 0.27 -11.18
C ALA A 85 6.17 1.57 -11.54
N LEU A 86 5.71 1.67 -12.79
CA LEU A 86 4.92 2.82 -13.21
C LEU A 86 3.49 2.72 -12.65
N VAL A 87 3.01 3.82 -12.09
CA VAL A 87 1.61 3.96 -11.70
C VAL A 87 0.75 4.16 -12.96
N VAL A 88 -0.28 3.35 -13.10
CA VAL A 88 -1.36 3.45 -14.08
C VAL A 88 -2.65 3.84 -13.37
N ASP A 89 -3.46 4.69 -14.00
CA ASP A 89 -4.78 5.08 -13.46
C ASP A 89 -4.77 5.56 -11.99
N THR A 90 -3.91 6.53 -11.68
CA THR A 90 -3.76 7.25 -10.39
C THR A 90 -3.29 6.41 -9.20
N ASP A 91 -3.77 5.18 -9.01
CA ASP A 91 -3.50 4.38 -7.80
C ASP A 91 -3.05 2.93 -8.09
N TYR A 92 -2.98 2.52 -9.35
CA TYR A 92 -2.68 1.13 -9.70
C TYR A 92 -1.27 1.00 -10.25
N VAL A 93 -0.69 -0.18 -10.16
CA VAL A 93 0.53 -0.55 -10.87
C VAL A 93 0.21 -1.65 -11.88
N THR A 94 0.99 -1.72 -12.96
CA THR A 94 0.87 -2.85 -13.90
C THR A 94 1.48 -4.10 -13.28
N VAL A 95 0.69 -5.16 -13.19
CA VAL A 95 1.15 -6.50 -12.81
C VAL A 95 1.35 -7.30 -14.09
N THR A 96 2.60 -7.66 -14.38
CA THR A 96 2.98 -8.37 -15.62
C THR A 96 2.96 -9.89 -15.49
N GLY A 97 2.82 -10.41 -14.28
CA GLY A 97 2.71 -11.84 -14.04
C GLY A 97 2.71 -12.20 -12.55
N PHE A 98 2.29 -13.43 -12.26
CA PHE A 98 2.33 -14.02 -10.93
C PHE A 98 2.92 -15.42 -11.05
N HIS A 99 3.94 -15.69 -10.24
CA HIS A 99 4.71 -16.94 -10.30
C HIS A 99 4.57 -17.68 -8.98
N ILE A 100 4.34 -18.99 -9.05
CA ILE A 100 4.33 -19.86 -7.87
C ILE A 100 5.48 -20.84 -8.03
N GLY A 101 6.51 -20.70 -7.19
CA GLY A 101 7.70 -21.54 -7.11
C GLY A 101 8.41 -21.84 -8.44
N GLY A 102 8.66 -20.79 -9.21
CA GLY A 102 9.44 -20.82 -10.46
C GLY A 102 8.63 -20.95 -11.73
N GLU A 103 7.37 -21.39 -11.63
CA GLU A 103 6.47 -21.51 -12.79
C GLU A 103 5.64 -20.23 -12.95
N ALA A 104 5.63 -19.70 -14.18
CA ALA A 104 4.75 -18.60 -14.55
C ALA A 104 3.30 -19.09 -14.55
N TYR A 105 2.54 -18.69 -13.53
CA TYR A 105 1.20 -19.22 -13.28
C TYR A 105 0.11 -18.38 -13.91
N LEU A 106 0.41 -17.11 -14.17
CA LEU A 106 -0.45 -16.21 -14.92
C LEU A 106 0.26 -15.79 -16.20
N THR A 107 0.53 -16.75 -17.09
CA THR A 107 0.94 -16.47 -18.48
C THR A 107 -0.14 -15.71 -19.27
N GLU A 108 -1.38 -15.73 -18.77
CA GLU A 108 -2.52 -14.97 -19.29
C GLU A 108 -3.13 -14.01 -18.26
N VAL A 109 -2.37 -13.55 -17.25
CA VAL A 109 -2.73 -12.23 -16.71
C VAL A 109 -2.54 -11.27 -17.88
N PRO A 110 -3.60 -10.59 -18.34
CA PRO A 110 -3.42 -9.60 -19.38
C PRO A 110 -2.28 -8.69 -18.95
N VAL A 111 -1.39 -8.28 -19.86
CA VAL A 111 -0.27 -7.35 -19.63
C VAL A 111 -0.73 -5.98 -19.04
N VAL A 112 -2.01 -5.85 -18.74
CA VAL A 112 -2.75 -4.71 -18.22
C VAL A 112 -3.49 -5.01 -16.90
N SER A 113 -3.22 -6.13 -16.20
CA SER A 113 -3.83 -6.33 -14.88
C SER A 113 -3.33 -5.28 -13.89
N ARG A 114 -4.28 -4.64 -13.23
CA ARG A 114 -4.04 -3.60 -12.23
C ARG A 114 -3.79 -4.23 -10.87
N GLY A 115 -2.65 -3.94 -10.27
CA GLY A 115 -2.36 -4.21 -8.86
C GLY A 115 -2.62 -2.96 -8.03
N TYR A 116 -3.17 -3.14 -6.84
CA TYR A 116 -3.38 -2.07 -5.86
C TYR A 116 -2.50 -2.33 -4.64
N LEU A 117 -1.69 -1.35 -4.25
CA LEU A 117 -0.79 -1.45 -3.11
C LEU A 117 -1.47 -0.81 -1.91
N ASP A 118 -1.98 -1.63 -0.99
CA ASP A 118 -2.75 -1.18 0.17
C ASP A 118 -2.06 -1.54 1.49
N THR A 119 -1.48 -0.54 2.15
CA THR A 119 -0.84 -0.71 3.47
C THR A 119 -1.83 -0.95 4.60
N GLY A 120 -3.14 -0.79 4.34
CA GLY A 120 -4.21 -1.10 5.28
C GLY A 120 -4.71 -2.54 5.19
N SER A 121 -4.26 -3.32 4.19
CA SER A 121 -4.63 -4.72 4.03
C SER A 121 -3.60 -5.65 4.68
N GLU A 122 -4.08 -6.67 5.39
CA GLU A 122 -3.26 -7.77 5.93
C GLU A 122 -3.15 -8.97 4.96
N VAL A 123 -3.81 -8.90 3.80
CA VAL A 123 -3.88 -10.00 2.82
C VAL A 123 -3.56 -9.57 1.41
N ILE A 124 -3.04 -10.51 0.62
CA ILE A 124 -3.00 -10.42 -0.84
C ILE A 124 -4.33 -10.93 -1.37
N ALA A 125 -5.12 -10.05 -1.97
CA ALA A 125 -6.35 -10.40 -2.65
C ALA A 125 -6.09 -10.66 -4.14
N VAL A 126 -6.66 -11.74 -4.67
CA VAL A 126 -6.63 -12.08 -6.09
C VAL A 126 -8.06 -12.23 -6.62
N PRO A 127 -8.32 -11.97 -7.91
CA PRO A 127 -9.61 -12.26 -8.53
C PRO A 127 -10.05 -13.71 -8.28
N GLU A 128 -11.33 -13.91 -7.97
CA GLU A 128 -11.90 -15.21 -7.59
C GLU A 128 -11.60 -16.31 -8.61
N GLN A 129 -11.62 -15.97 -9.90
CA GLN A 129 -11.27 -16.86 -11.00
C GLN A 129 -9.86 -17.48 -10.91
N TYR A 130 -8.95 -16.88 -10.14
CA TYR A 130 -7.60 -17.40 -9.89
C TYR A 130 -7.45 -18.07 -8.52
N LEU A 131 -8.41 -17.91 -7.60
CA LEU A 131 -8.26 -18.31 -6.21
C LEU A 131 -8.06 -19.83 -6.05
N VAL A 132 -8.89 -20.64 -6.72
CA VAL A 132 -8.77 -22.11 -6.67
C VAL A 132 -7.39 -22.55 -7.15
N THR A 133 -6.94 -22.00 -8.28
CA THR A 133 -5.63 -22.29 -8.85
C THR A 133 -4.51 -21.92 -7.90
N VAL A 134 -4.52 -20.70 -7.34
CA VAL A 134 -3.50 -20.25 -6.37
C VAL A 134 -3.46 -21.15 -5.15
N VAL A 135 -4.62 -21.47 -4.55
CA VAL A 135 -4.69 -22.29 -3.34
C VAL A 135 -4.18 -23.71 -3.60
N VAL A 136 -4.61 -24.34 -4.70
CA VAL A 136 -4.14 -25.69 -5.05
C VAL A 136 -2.63 -25.70 -5.30
N SER A 137 -2.11 -24.74 -6.05
CA SER A 137 -0.68 -24.66 -6.39
C SER A 137 0.23 -24.39 -5.20
N ILE A 138 -0.28 -23.70 -4.17
CA ILE A 138 0.42 -23.54 -2.89
C ILE A 138 0.37 -24.85 -2.09
N ALA A 139 -0.79 -25.53 -2.07
CA ALA A 139 -1.00 -26.74 -1.26
C ALA A 139 -0.31 -28.00 -1.78
N THR A 140 0.02 -28.07 -3.08
CA THR A 140 0.66 -29.24 -3.70
C THR A 140 2.17 -29.13 -3.84
N ARG A 141 2.78 -28.09 -3.26
CA ARG A 141 4.23 -27.92 -3.14
C ARG A 141 4.70 -28.28 -1.73
#